data_AF-A0A7C5XMF8-F1
#
_entry.id   AF-A0A7C5XMF8-F1
#
_cell.length_a   1.000
_cell.length_b   1.000
_cell.length_c   1.000
_cell.angle_alpha   90.00
_cell.angle_beta   90.00
_cell.angle_gamma   90.00
#
_symmetry.space_group_name_H-M   'P 1'
#
loop_
_entity.id
_entity.type
_entity.pdbx_description
1 polymer ?
#
loop_
_entity_poly.entity_id
_entity_poly.type
_entity_poly.pdbx_seq_one_letter_code
_entity_poly.pdbx_strand_id
1 'polypeptide(L)'
;MWIRDLVDLIYFEHAIIRVRLSEVMDLMSECEETAFRKLAEVHHFVVNWHAKIEDKYLFPLLPERTKPLSNDHRLIEKFGNSVIRERRKDWVSRYVDVVINHNRNEEVLALEDLRPLTSGLLEKVLKEAEGFPNYSRITGLILDRVIPS
;
A
#
# COMPACT_ATOMS: atom_id res chain seq x y z
N MET A 1 -15.13 14.03 -6.98
CA MET A 1 -13.91 13.30 -6.57
C MET A 1 -14.26 11.84 -6.37
N TRP A 2 -13.50 10.88 -6.92
CA TRP A 2 -13.83 9.44 -6.82
C TRP A 2 -13.55 8.88 -5.42
N ILE A 3 -12.52 9.39 -4.74
CA ILE A 3 -12.18 9.10 -3.35
C ILE A 3 -13.11 9.91 -2.45
N ARG A 4 -14.06 9.27 -1.77
CA ARG A 4 -15.06 9.94 -0.91
C ARG A 4 -14.84 9.69 0.57
N ASP A 5 -14.23 8.57 0.92
CA ASP A 5 -13.88 8.20 2.28
C ASP A 5 -12.49 7.53 2.32
N LEU A 6 -12.04 7.16 3.53
CA LEU A 6 -10.73 6.52 3.71
C LEU A 6 -10.67 5.16 3.03
N VAL A 7 -11.77 4.41 2.98
CA VAL A 7 -11.80 3.09 2.35
C VAL A 7 -11.62 3.22 0.84
N ASP A 8 -12.24 4.22 0.20
CA ASP A 8 -12.00 4.52 -1.22
C ASP A 8 -10.52 4.85 -1.48
N LEU A 9 -9.85 5.56 -0.57
CA LEU A 9 -8.42 5.85 -0.67
C LEU A 9 -7.59 4.57 -0.61
N ILE A 10 -7.90 3.66 0.32
CA ILE A 10 -7.20 2.38 0.45
C ILE A 10 -7.38 1.51 -0.80
N TYR A 11 -8.60 1.37 -1.33
CA TYR A 11 -8.84 0.69 -2.61
C TYR A 11 -8.04 1.31 -3.77
N PHE A 12 -7.98 2.64 -3.82
CA PHE A 12 -7.18 3.33 -4.82
C PHE A 12 -5.69 3.00 -4.67
N GLU A 13 -5.15 3.06 -3.46
CA GLU A 13 -3.76 2.69 -3.18
C GLU A 13 -3.47 1.23 -3.54
N HIS A 14 -4.38 0.29 -3.25
CA HIS A 14 -4.26 -1.11 -3.68
C HIS A 14 -4.17 -1.24 -5.20
N ALA A 15 -5.01 -0.51 -5.94
CA ALA A 15 -4.98 -0.50 -7.40
C ALA A 15 -3.63 0.01 -7.93
N ILE A 16 -3.09 1.08 -7.34
CA ILE A 16 -1.76 1.60 -7.67
C ILE A 16 -0.69 0.55 -7.36
N ILE A 17 -0.69 -0.05 -6.16
CA ILE A 17 0.29 -1.07 -5.76
C ILE A 17 0.30 -2.21 -6.78
N ARG A 18 -0.87 -2.73 -7.18
CA ARG A 18 -0.99 -3.79 -8.20
C ARG A 18 -0.38 -3.39 -9.53
N VAL A 19 -0.70 -2.20 -10.04
CA VAL A 19 -0.13 -1.70 -11.31
C VAL A 19 1.39 -1.59 -11.20
N ARG A 20 1.90 -0.96 -10.13
CA ARG A 20 3.34 -0.77 -9.95
C ARG A 20 4.10 -2.09 -9.81
N LEU A 21 3.55 -3.07 -9.11
CA LEU A 21 4.15 -4.40 -8.98
C LEU A 21 4.07 -5.19 -10.29
N SER A 22 3.00 -5.04 -11.08
CA SER A 22 2.95 -5.61 -12.44
C SER A 22 4.09 -5.07 -13.30
N GLU A 23 4.29 -3.74 -13.29
CA GLU A 23 5.38 -3.11 -14.05
C GLU A 23 6.77 -3.60 -13.55
N VAL A 24 6.92 -3.89 -12.26
CA VAL A 24 8.14 -4.51 -11.73
C VAL A 24 8.35 -5.89 -12.36
N MET A 25 7.30 -6.72 -12.41
CA MET A 25 7.37 -8.07 -12.97
C MET A 25 7.77 -8.06 -14.45
N ASP A 26 7.19 -7.16 -15.25
CA ASP A 26 7.56 -6.99 -16.65
C ASP A 26 9.05 -6.64 -16.80
N LEU A 27 9.51 -5.66 -16.01
CA LEU A 27 10.90 -5.20 -16.01
C LEU A 27 11.90 -6.25 -15.51
N MET A 28 11.51 -7.23 -14.70
CA MET A 28 12.42 -8.27 -14.21
C MET A 28 13.04 -9.09 -15.34
N SER A 29 12.36 -9.18 -16.50
CA SER A 29 12.89 -9.87 -17.68
C SER A 29 13.73 -8.96 -18.58
N GLU A 30 13.48 -7.65 -18.58
CA GLU A 30 14.08 -6.68 -19.51
C GLU A 30 15.28 -5.92 -18.90
N CYS A 31 15.12 -5.40 -17.69
CA CYS A 31 16.09 -4.54 -17.03
C CYS A 31 16.02 -4.72 -15.51
N GLU A 32 16.72 -5.74 -15.01
CA GLU A 32 16.71 -6.13 -13.61
C GLU A 32 17.07 -4.99 -12.65
N GLU A 33 18.05 -4.16 -12.99
CA GLU A 33 18.43 -3.00 -12.16
C GLU A 33 17.29 -2.01 -11.98
N THR A 34 16.59 -1.68 -13.07
CA THR A 34 15.44 -0.78 -13.02
C THR A 34 14.27 -1.44 -12.29
N ALA A 35 14.08 -2.75 -12.47
CA ALA A 35 13.07 -3.52 -11.77
C ALA A 35 13.29 -3.50 -10.25
N PHE A 36 14.52 -3.75 -9.76
CA PHE A 36 14.81 -3.70 -8.32
C PHE A 36 14.70 -2.31 -7.72
N ARG A 37 15.13 -1.27 -8.44
CA ARG A 37 14.95 0.12 -8.00
C ARG A 37 13.48 0.47 -7.85
N LYS A 38 12.64 0.06 -8.81
CA LYS A 38 11.20 0.25 -8.75
C LYS A 38 10.54 -0.59 -7.66
N LEU A 39 10.98 -1.83 -7.48
CA LEU A 39 10.53 -2.70 -6.38
C LEU A 39 10.84 -2.07 -5.02
N ALA A 40 12.03 -1.51 -4.84
CA ALA A 40 12.43 -0.84 -3.60
C ALA A 40 11.57 0.40 -3.33
N GLU A 41 11.26 1.18 -4.36
CA GLU A 41 10.35 2.31 -4.25
C GLU A 41 8.93 1.90 -3.83
N VAL A 42 8.35 0.90 -4.50
CA VAL A 42 7.00 0.42 -4.19
C VAL A 42 6.95 -0.22 -2.80
N HIS A 43 7.96 -1.02 -2.44
CA HIS A 43 8.08 -1.59 -1.11
C HIS A 43 8.19 -0.52 -0.03
N HIS A 44 8.96 0.54 -0.27
CA HIS A 44 9.05 1.66 0.65
C HIS A 44 7.68 2.31 0.88
N PHE A 45 6.89 2.53 -0.18
CA PHE A 45 5.52 3.03 -0.06
C PHE A 45 4.60 2.08 0.73
N VAL A 46 4.60 0.79 0.38
CA VAL A 46 3.79 -0.23 1.07
C VAL A 46 4.06 -0.22 2.57
N VAL A 47 5.33 -0.29 2.98
CA VAL A 47 5.70 -0.44 4.40
C VAL A 47 5.69 0.89 5.16
N ASN A 48 6.12 1.99 4.53
CA ASN A 48 6.34 3.25 5.24
C ASN A 48 5.21 4.25 5.13
N TRP A 49 4.26 4.00 4.23
CA TRP A 49 3.03 4.79 4.13
C TRP A 49 1.82 3.90 4.36
N HIS A 50 1.50 3.04 3.40
CA HIS A 50 0.22 2.36 3.30
C HIS A 50 -0.11 1.54 4.55
N ALA A 51 0.77 0.58 4.89
CA ALA A 51 0.62 -0.25 6.08
C ALA A 51 0.57 0.57 7.39
N LYS A 52 1.30 1.69 7.46
CA LYS A 52 1.27 2.56 8.65
C LYS A 52 -0.03 3.32 8.79
N ILE A 53 -0.61 3.79 7.68
CA ILE A 53 -1.93 4.44 7.71
C ILE A 53 -2.98 3.43 8.16
N GLU A 54 -2.92 2.21 7.66
CA GLU A 54 -3.84 1.15 8.06
C GLU A 54 -3.68 0.79 9.54
N ASP A 55 -2.47 0.50 10.01
CA ASP A 55 -2.19 0.17 11.40
C ASP A 55 -2.52 1.30 12.38
N LYS A 56 -2.41 2.56 11.94
CA LYS A 56 -2.66 3.74 12.77
C LYS A 56 -4.12 4.16 12.82
N TYR A 57 -4.81 4.14 11.67
CA TYR A 57 -6.13 4.76 11.53
C TYR A 57 -7.26 3.76 11.26
N LEU A 58 -6.96 2.67 10.55
CA LEU A 58 -7.99 1.79 10.04
C LEU A 58 -8.15 0.54 10.90
N PHE A 59 -7.09 -0.23 11.08
CA PHE A 59 -7.11 -1.51 11.78
C PHE A 59 -7.52 -1.42 13.25
N PRO A 60 -7.13 -0.37 14.01
CA PRO A 60 -7.60 -0.21 15.40
C PRO A 60 -9.12 -0.08 15.55
N LEU A 61 -9.86 0.25 14.47
CA LEU A 61 -11.32 0.37 14.51
C LEU A 61 -12.02 -0.99 14.60
N LEU A 62 -11.38 -2.08 14.17
CA LEU A 62 -11.94 -3.43 14.19
C LEU A 62 -10.88 -4.52 14.45
N PRO A 63 -10.22 -4.50 15.62
CA PRO A 63 -9.00 -5.27 15.89
C PRO A 63 -9.19 -6.79 15.77
N GLU A 64 -10.35 -7.32 16.12
CA GLU A 64 -10.64 -8.76 16.03
C GLU A 64 -10.54 -9.30 14.60
N ARG A 65 -10.83 -8.48 13.60
CA ARG A 65 -10.72 -8.85 12.17
C ARG A 65 -9.39 -8.49 11.56
N THR A 66 -8.79 -7.38 11.99
CA THR A 66 -7.64 -6.76 11.33
C THR A 66 -6.30 -7.14 11.95
N LYS A 67 -6.28 -7.71 13.16
CA LYS A 67 -5.02 -8.13 13.81
C LYS A 67 -4.18 -9.11 12.98
N PRO A 68 -4.75 -10.12 12.29
CA PRO A 68 -3.98 -10.95 11.37
C PRO A 68 -3.37 -10.15 10.21
N LEU A 69 -4.13 -9.21 9.64
CA LEU A 69 -3.68 -8.35 8.53
C LEU A 69 -2.53 -7.43 8.97
N SER A 70 -2.63 -6.83 10.16
CA SER A 70 -1.53 -6.08 10.78
C SER A 70 -0.26 -6.92 10.98
N ASN A 71 -0.40 -8.21 11.29
CA ASN A 71 0.76 -9.10 11.40
C ASN A 71 1.40 -9.37 10.03
N ASP A 72 0.60 -9.43 8.97
CA ASP A 72 1.10 -9.61 7.60
C ASP A 72 1.97 -8.43 7.15
N HIS A 73 1.71 -7.19 7.61
CA HIS A 73 2.60 -6.05 7.36
C HIS A 73 4.05 -6.33 7.77
N ARG A 74 4.26 -6.98 8.93
CA ARG A 74 5.61 -7.34 9.40
C ARG A 74 6.25 -8.42 8.52
N LEU A 75 5.45 -9.34 8.00
CA LEU A 75 5.93 -10.35 7.05
C LEU A 75 6.33 -9.69 5.74
N ILE A 76 5.49 -8.81 5.19
CA ILE A 76 5.74 -8.03 3.97
C ILE A 76 7.03 -7.21 4.12
N GLU A 77 7.17 -6.49 5.23
CA GLU A 77 8.38 -5.71 5.53
C GLU A 77 9.63 -6.58 5.53
N LYS A 78 9.66 -7.64 6.34
CA LYS A 78 10.84 -8.50 6.45
C LYS A 78 11.18 -9.19 5.13
N PHE A 79 10.17 -9.75 4.47
CA PHE A 79 10.39 -10.50 3.24
C PHE A 79 10.83 -9.58 2.09
N GLY A 80 10.15 -8.44 1.90
CA GLY A 80 10.51 -7.46 0.88
C GLY A 80 11.91 -6.88 1.10
N ASN A 81 12.27 -6.52 2.33
CA ASN A 81 13.62 -6.06 2.67
C ASN A 81 14.69 -7.10 2.30
N SER A 82 14.47 -8.38 2.58
CA SER A 82 15.38 -9.45 2.16
C SER A 82 15.47 -9.59 0.64
N VAL A 83 14.33 -9.59 -0.07
CA VAL A 83 14.31 -9.68 -1.54
C VAL A 83 15.10 -8.55 -2.18
N ILE A 84 14.94 -7.32 -1.70
CA ILE A 84 15.61 -6.13 -2.24
C ILE A 84 17.09 -6.13 -1.88
N ARG A 85 17.44 -6.30 -0.60
CA ARG A 85 18.83 -6.22 -0.12
C ARG A 85 19.71 -7.30 -0.75
N GLU A 86 19.20 -8.51 -0.86
CA GLU A 86 19.94 -9.67 -1.39
C GLU A 86 19.74 -9.84 -2.91
N ARG A 87 18.96 -8.96 -3.54
CA ARG A 87 18.62 -8.98 -4.97
C ARG A 87 18.14 -10.36 -5.44
N ARG A 88 17.24 -10.98 -4.67
CA ARG A 88 16.71 -12.33 -4.92
C ARG A 88 15.62 -12.31 -5.98
N LYS A 89 16.02 -12.25 -7.26
CA LYS A 89 15.09 -12.27 -8.40
C LYS A 89 14.12 -13.45 -8.35
N ASP A 90 14.61 -14.61 -7.96
CA ASP A 90 13.84 -15.85 -7.80
C ASP A 90 12.71 -15.73 -6.75
N TRP A 91 12.77 -14.74 -5.87
CA TRP A 91 11.78 -14.51 -4.82
C TRP A 91 10.81 -13.37 -5.12
N VAL A 92 11.06 -12.57 -6.16
CA VAL A 92 10.26 -11.38 -6.49
C VAL A 92 8.80 -11.74 -6.72
N SER A 93 8.52 -12.75 -7.56
CA SER A 93 7.15 -13.17 -7.85
C SER A 93 6.39 -13.52 -6.56
N ARG A 94 7.04 -14.26 -5.66
CA ARG A 94 6.44 -14.65 -4.39
C ARG A 94 6.19 -13.45 -3.49
N TYR A 95 7.10 -12.47 -3.46
CA TYR A 95 6.88 -11.24 -2.70
C TYR A 95 5.69 -10.44 -3.26
N VAL A 96 5.59 -10.31 -4.58
CA VAL A 96 4.45 -9.66 -5.24
C VAL A 96 3.14 -10.36 -4.87
N ASP A 97 3.10 -11.70 -4.93
CA ASP A 97 1.93 -12.48 -4.55
C ASP A 97 1.53 -12.26 -3.09
N VAL A 98 2.49 -12.16 -2.16
CA VAL A 98 2.21 -11.89 -0.75
C VAL A 98 1.52 -10.52 -0.59
N VAL A 99 2.03 -9.47 -1.22
CA VAL A 99 1.43 -8.12 -1.14
C VAL A 99 0.04 -8.10 -1.77
N ILE A 100 -0.13 -8.67 -2.97
CA ILE A 100 -1.42 -8.67 -3.68
C ILE A 100 -2.47 -9.48 -2.92
N ASN A 101 -2.10 -10.64 -2.36
CA ASN A 101 -3.02 -11.46 -1.59
C ASN A 101 -3.42 -10.78 -0.28
N HIS A 102 -2.49 -10.09 0.37
CA HIS A 102 -2.78 -9.30 1.55
C HIS A 102 -3.80 -8.18 1.26
N ASN A 103 -3.58 -7.37 0.22
CA ASN A 103 -4.54 -6.35 -0.20
C ASN A 103 -5.92 -6.95 -0.53
N ARG A 104 -5.95 -8.10 -1.22
CA ARG A 104 -7.21 -8.79 -1.51
C ARG A 104 -7.93 -9.26 -0.24
N ASN A 105 -7.18 -9.75 0.75
CA ASN A 105 -7.75 -10.20 2.01
C ASN A 105 -8.35 -9.03 2.80
N GLU A 106 -7.71 -7.87 2.82
CA GLU A 106 -8.29 -6.64 3.41
C GLU A 106 -9.62 -6.28 2.77
N GLU A 107 -9.63 -6.18 1.44
CA GLU A 107 -10.80 -5.80 0.65
C GLU A 107 -11.99 -6.72 0.92
N VAL A 108 -11.75 -8.03 1.02
CA VAL A 108 -12.81 -9.03 1.22
C VAL A 108 -13.22 -9.18 2.68
N LEU A 109 -12.29 -9.06 3.63
CA LEU A 109 -12.53 -9.46 5.02
C LEU A 109 -12.85 -8.28 5.96
N ALA A 110 -12.39 -7.07 5.62
CA ALA A 110 -12.37 -5.95 6.55
C ALA A 110 -12.86 -4.62 5.98
N LEU A 111 -12.49 -4.23 4.75
CA LEU A 111 -12.65 -2.84 4.30
C LEU A 111 -14.10 -2.33 4.32
N GLU A 112 -15.07 -3.11 3.85
CA GLU A 112 -16.47 -2.67 3.86
C GLU A 112 -17.07 -2.59 5.27
N ASP A 113 -16.67 -3.48 6.17
CA ASP A 113 -17.09 -3.44 7.58
C ASP A 113 -16.46 -2.24 8.31
N LEU A 114 -15.26 -1.81 7.88
CA LEU A 114 -14.54 -0.66 8.41
C LEU A 114 -15.11 0.66 7.89
N ARG A 115 -15.61 0.71 6.65
CA ARG A 115 -16.12 1.93 6.00
C ARG A 115 -16.98 2.83 6.90
N PRO A 116 -18.04 2.33 7.58
CA PRO A 116 -18.87 3.17 8.46
C PRO A 116 -18.11 3.75 9.67
N LEU A 117 -16.97 3.18 10.05
CA LEU A 117 -16.14 3.60 11.18
C LEU A 117 -15.09 4.66 10.79
N THR A 118 -14.92 4.97 9.50
CA THR A 118 -13.84 5.84 9.00
C THR A 118 -14.21 7.33 8.89
N SER A 119 -15.39 7.72 9.39
CA SER A 119 -15.88 9.10 9.28
C SER A 119 -14.86 10.13 9.80
N GLY A 120 -14.52 11.11 8.96
CA GLY A 120 -13.57 12.18 9.29
C GLY A 120 -12.09 11.77 9.33
N LEU A 121 -11.73 10.54 8.95
CA LEU A 121 -10.33 10.12 8.89
C LEU A 121 -9.65 10.45 7.56
N LEU A 122 -10.40 10.52 6.46
CA LEU A 122 -9.85 10.80 5.12
C LEU A 122 -9.03 12.09 5.10
N GLU A 123 -9.59 13.20 5.59
CA GLU A 123 -8.90 14.51 5.59
C GLU A 123 -7.60 14.47 6.42
N LYS A 124 -7.62 13.78 7.56
CA LYS A 124 -6.42 13.61 8.41
C LYS A 124 -5.34 12.83 7.67
N VAL A 125 -5.71 11.73 7.00
CA VAL A 125 -4.77 10.91 6.23
C VAL A 125 -4.22 11.67 5.04
N LEU A 126 -5.05 12.40 4.29
CA LEU A 126 -4.59 13.22 3.16
C LEU A 126 -3.62 14.31 3.61
N LYS A 127 -3.85 14.93 4.77
CA LYS A 127 -2.90 15.90 5.34
C LYS A 127 -1.57 15.26 5.73
N GLU A 128 -1.58 14.04 6.28
CA GLU A 128 -0.33 13.31 6.53
C GLU A 128 0.40 12.93 5.23
N ALA A 129 -0.35 12.72 4.13
CA ALA A 129 0.22 12.35 2.83
C ALA A 129 1.06 13.48 2.22
N GLU A 130 0.75 14.75 2.54
CA GLU A 130 1.57 15.91 2.16
C GLU A 130 3.00 15.81 2.73
N GLY A 131 3.15 15.17 3.90
CA GLY A 131 4.44 14.94 4.55
C GLY A 131 5.17 13.68 4.08
N PHE A 132 4.52 12.79 3.32
CA PHE A 132 5.15 11.55 2.86
C PHE A 132 5.91 11.77 1.53
N PRO A 133 7.23 11.53 1.50
CA PRO A 133 8.02 11.75 0.29
C PRO A 133 7.50 10.92 -0.89
N ASN A 134 7.31 11.59 -2.03
CA ASN A 134 6.89 10.96 -3.29
C ASN A 134 5.48 10.36 -3.31
N TYR A 135 4.60 10.65 -2.33
CA TYR A 135 3.21 10.13 -2.35
C TYR A 135 2.53 10.34 -3.71
N SER A 136 2.45 11.60 -4.16
CA SER A 136 1.83 11.96 -5.45
C SER A 136 2.56 11.36 -6.65
N ARG A 137 3.87 11.14 -6.57
CA ARG A 137 4.65 10.56 -7.68
C ARG A 137 4.32 9.07 -7.85
N ILE A 138 4.12 8.36 -6.74
CA ILE A 138 3.80 6.93 -6.74
C ILE A 138 2.33 6.73 -7.14
N THR A 139 1.42 7.45 -6.50
CA THR A 139 -0.04 7.28 -6.66
C THR A 139 -0.62 8.03 -7.85
N GLY A 140 0.02 9.10 -8.29
CA GLY A 140 -0.55 10.03 -9.27
C GLY A 140 -1.60 10.98 -8.68
N LEU A 141 -1.87 10.91 -7.36
CA LEU A 141 -2.83 11.79 -6.69
C LEU A 141 -2.23 13.16 -6.40
N ILE A 142 -2.85 14.21 -6.92
CA ILE A 142 -2.48 15.61 -6.65
C ILE A 142 -3.27 16.08 -5.43
N LEU A 143 -2.63 16.08 -4.25
CA LEU A 143 -3.29 16.32 -2.95
C LEU A 143 -3.99 17.69 -2.87
N ASP A 144 -3.41 18.73 -3.45
CA ASP A 144 -3.97 20.09 -3.53
C ASP A 144 -5.33 20.17 -4.25
N ARG A 145 -5.69 19.13 -5.02
CA ARG A 145 -6.98 19.03 -5.73
C ARG A 145 -8.02 18.16 -5.01
N VAL A 146 -7.62 17.57 -3.88
CA VAL A 146 -8.41 16.60 -3.12
C VAL A 146 -8.93 17.21 -1.81
N ILE A 147 -8.15 18.08 -1.17
CA ILE A 147 -8.56 18.84 0.01
C ILE A 147 -9.20 20.15 -0.47
N PRO A 148 -10.50 20.40 -0.21
CA PRO A 148 -11.10 21.70 -0.50
C PRO A 148 -10.41 22.77 0.36
N SER A 149 -9.90 23.82 -0.27
CA SER A 149 -9.39 25.03 0.38
C SER A 149 -10.47 25.74 1.20
#